data_AF-A0A918SBX8-F1
#
_entry.id   AF-A0A918SBX8-F1
#
_cell.length_a   1.000
_cell.length_b   1.000
_cell.length_c   1.000
_cell.angle_alpha   90.00
_cell.angle_beta   90.00
_cell.angle_gamma   90.00
#
_symmetry.space_group_name_H-M   'P 1'
#
loop_
_entity.id
_entity.type
_entity.pdbx_description
1 polymer ?
#
loop_
_entity_poly.entity_id
_entity_poly.type
_entity_poly.pdbx_seq_one_letter_code
_entity_poly.pdbx_strand_id
1 'polypeptide(L)'
;MPLISILHEGGHVFFAWLFGGKNIKVSLGTGKPIFQWGMLEVRKYYFWYGLCIFENLRIKRKWSNILIFFGGSLFNILGVLAVMILVEEQLIDTNMFTYQFTYFSLYYIFFALLPMPYPDGNFSDGKIILDLIRNKPYAHAERTFRVHWSEEKKEWHVFNHDGKFIQAFKNEDEAHTKAREVARNSRPSKIINIKDGEEKEIQNYPRIPL
;
A
#
# COMPACT_ATOMS: atom_id res chain seq x y z
N MET A 1 -13.11 16.77 -5.96
CA MET A 1 -14.42 16.34 -5.41
C MET A 1 -14.20 15.12 -4.54
N PRO A 2 -14.61 15.11 -3.26
CA PRO A 2 -14.38 13.98 -2.35
C PRO A 2 -14.91 12.64 -2.90
N LEU A 3 -16.03 12.68 -3.63
CA LEU A 3 -16.66 11.50 -4.25
C LEU A 3 -15.70 10.74 -5.18
N ILE A 4 -14.88 11.44 -5.95
CA ILE A 4 -13.95 10.85 -6.94
C ILE A 4 -12.83 10.12 -6.21
N SER A 5 -12.27 10.74 -5.17
CA SER A 5 -11.24 10.11 -4.33
C SER A 5 -11.80 8.88 -3.59
N ILE A 6 -13.05 8.95 -3.10
CA ILE A 6 -13.70 7.79 -2.46
C ILE A 6 -13.92 6.67 -3.47
N LEU A 7 -14.38 6.98 -4.68
CA LEU A 7 -14.57 6.01 -5.76
C LEU A 7 -13.24 5.36 -6.16
N HIS A 8 -12.16 6.16 -6.23
CA HIS A 8 -10.82 5.69 -6.48
C HIS A 8 -10.34 4.71 -5.41
N GLU A 9 -10.33 5.13 -4.14
CA GLU A 9 -9.87 4.27 -3.05
C GLU A 9 -10.75 3.02 -2.91
N GLY A 10 -12.05 3.15 -3.17
CA GLY A 10 -12.99 2.04 -3.22
C GLY A 10 -12.58 0.97 -4.23
N GLY A 11 -12.03 1.37 -5.38
CA GLY A 11 -11.47 0.44 -6.37
C GLY A 11 -10.27 -0.35 -5.83
N HIS A 12 -9.32 0.31 -5.14
CA HIS A 12 -8.20 -0.39 -4.51
C HIS A 12 -8.68 -1.38 -3.44
N VAL A 13 -9.60 -0.95 -2.58
CA VAL A 13 -10.19 -1.81 -1.54
C VAL A 13 -10.87 -3.02 -2.15
N PHE A 14 -11.67 -2.82 -3.19
CA PHE A 14 -12.39 -3.90 -3.86
C PHE A 14 -11.46 -4.99 -4.37
N PHE A 15 -10.40 -4.61 -5.08
CA PHE A 15 -9.42 -5.58 -5.59
C PHE A 15 -8.55 -6.17 -4.46
N ALA A 16 -8.17 -5.38 -3.46
CA ALA A 16 -7.41 -5.89 -2.32
C ALA A 16 -8.22 -6.95 -1.55
N TRP A 17 -9.52 -6.71 -1.34
CA TRP A 17 -10.45 -7.69 -0.75
C TRP A 17 -10.63 -8.91 -1.65
N LEU A 18 -10.81 -8.74 -2.96
CA LEU A 18 -10.96 -9.82 -3.94
C LEU A 18 -9.77 -10.79 -3.94
N PHE A 19 -8.55 -10.28 -3.74
CA PHE A 19 -7.34 -11.10 -3.66
C PHE A 19 -6.99 -11.57 -2.23
N GLY A 20 -7.89 -11.36 -1.27
CA GLY A 20 -7.76 -11.83 0.11
C GLY A 20 -6.74 -11.07 0.94
N GLY A 21 -6.59 -9.76 0.71
CA GLY A 21 -5.84 -8.87 1.58
C GLY A 21 -6.45 -8.82 2.98
N LYS A 22 -5.59 -8.85 4.01
CA LYS A 22 -5.99 -8.67 5.42
C LYS A 22 -5.61 -7.26 5.88
N ASN A 23 -6.32 -6.72 6.87
CA ASN A 23 -6.04 -5.40 7.45
C ASN A 23 -5.86 -4.29 6.38
N ILE A 24 -6.79 -4.21 5.43
CA ILE A 24 -6.81 -3.11 4.46
C ILE A 24 -6.95 -1.81 5.28
N LYS A 25 -6.21 -0.77 4.93
CA LYS A 25 -6.29 0.57 5.51
C LYS A 25 -6.20 1.57 4.39
N VAL A 26 -7.19 2.42 4.28
CA VAL A 26 -7.25 3.46 3.27
C VAL A 26 -7.05 4.79 3.97
N SER A 27 -6.03 5.52 3.54
CA SER A 27 -5.77 6.89 3.97
C SER A 27 -6.16 7.85 2.85
N LEU A 28 -7.17 8.67 3.06
CA LEU A 28 -7.54 9.78 2.17
C LEU A 28 -6.76 11.03 2.56
N GLY A 29 -5.80 11.42 1.73
CA GLY A 29 -5.00 12.63 1.91
C GLY A 29 -3.65 12.45 2.57
N THR A 30 -3.00 13.60 2.78
CA THR A 30 -1.71 13.71 3.46
C THR A 30 -1.77 14.60 4.70
N GLY A 31 -0.71 14.54 5.52
CA GLY A 31 -0.58 15.31 6.74
C GLY A 31 -1.31 14.68 7.93
N LYS A 32 -1.63 15.48 8.95
CA LYS A 32 -2.19 14.97 10.22
C LYS A 32 -3.56 14.30 9.99
N PRO A 33 -3.82 13.13 10.60
CA PRO A 33 -5.15 12.53 10.58
C PRO A 33 -6.14 13.43 11.32
N ILE A 34 -7.26 13.72 10.68
CA ILE A 34 -8.38 14.46 11.27
C ILE A 34 -9.42 13.47 11.80
N PHE A 35 -9.63 12.38 11.07
CA PHE A 35 -10.65 11.41 11.37
C PHE A 35 -10.15 10.01 11.05
N GLN A 36 -10.36 9.06 11.96
CA GLN A 36 -10.03 7.67 11.75
C GLN A 36 -11.21 6.82 12.20
N TRP A 37 -11.80 6.07 11.26
CA TRP A 37 -12.86 5.13 11.56
C TRP A 37 -12.59 3.79 10.87
N GLY A 38 -12.18 2.82 11.70
CA GLY A 38 -11.92 1.44 11.27
C GLY A 38 -10.85 1.38 10.18
N MET A 39 -11.30 1.11 8.96
CA MET A 39 -10.47 0.93 7.77
C MET A 39 -10.09 2.25 7.07
N LEU A 40 -10.79 3.34 7.39
CA LEU A 40 -10.65 4.64 6.73
C LEU A 40 -9.95 5.65 7.65
N GLU A 41 -8.90 6.28 7.15
CA GLU A 41 -8.19 7.39 7.77
C GLU A 41 -8.30 8.61 6.84
N VAL A 42 -8.84 9.72 7.33
CA VAL A 42 -8.94 10.97 6.57
C VAL A 42 -7.96 11.96 7.15
N ARG A 43 -7.08 12.49 6.30
CA ARG A 43 -6.03 13.44 6.66
C ARG A 43 -6.34 14.84 6.16
N LYS A 44 -5.62 15.82 6.71
CA LYS A 44 -5.86 17.25 6.48
C LYS A 44 -5.92 17.65 5.00
N TYR A 45 -5.10 17.03 4.16
CA TYR A 45 -5.08 17.28 2.72
C TYR A 45 -5.75 16.13 1.95
N TYR A 46 -6.98 15.76 2.32
CA TYR A 46 -7.76 14.67 1.71
C TYR A 46 -7.95 14.79 0.19
N PHE A 47 -7.79 16.00 -0.36
CA PHE A 47 -7.99 16.31 -1.77
C PHE A 47 -6.76 16.09 -2.65
N TRP A 48 -5.59 15.81 -2.07
CA TRP A 48 -4.34 15.74 -2.83
C TRP A 48 -4.11 14.36 -3.45
N TYR A 49 -3.93 13.33 -2.62
CA TYR A 49 -3.84 11.94 -3.05
C TYR A 49 -4.26 11.03 -1.89
N GLY A 50 -4.81 9.85 -2.20
CA GLY A 50 -5.08 8.80 -1.23
C GLY A 50 -4.01 7.70 -1.28
N LEU A 51 -3.94 6.91 -0.23
CA LEU A 51 -3.01 5.80 -0.08
C LEU A 51 -3.75 4.60 0.49
N CYS A 52 -3.81 3.52 -0.28
CA CYS A 52 -4.28 2.23 0.19
C CYS A 52 -3.10 1.39 0.66
N ILE A 53 -3.08 1.08 1.96
CA ILE A 53 -2.12 0.17 2.60
C ILE A 53 -2.85 -1.14 2.88
N PHE A 54 -2.29 -2.27 2.48
CA PHE A 54 -2.85 -3.59 2.77
C PHE A 54 -1.76 -4.53 3.25
N GLU A 55 -2.08 -5.35 4.26
CA GLU A 55 -1.17 -6.35 4.79
C GLU A 55 -1.50 -7.72 4.22
N ASN A 56 -0.46 -8.53 3.96
CA ASN A 56 -0.59 -9.96 3.64
C ASN A 56 -1.66 -10.30 2.57
N LEU A 57 -1.32 -10.07 1.30
CA LEU A 57 -2.10 -10.65 0.19
C LEU A 57 -1.97 -12.17 0.18
N ARG A 58 -3.11 -12.87 0.25
CA ARG A 58 -3.17 -14.33 0.13
C ARG A 58 -2.66 -14.83 -1.22
N ILE A 59 -2.88 -14.06 -2.29
CA ILE A 59 -2.40 -14.34 -3.65
C ILE A 59 -1.25 -13.39 -3.99
N LYS A 60 -0.01 -13.84 -3.76
CA LYS A 60 1.22 -13.08 -4.08
C LYS A 60 1.57 -13.19 -5.56
N ARG A 61 0.67 -12.78 -6.46
CA ARG A 61 0.94 -12.73 -7.91
C ARG A 61 1.13 -11.30 -8.37
N LYS A 62 2.13 -11.08 -9.23
CA LYS A 62 2.41 -9.78 -9.88
C LYS A 62 1.14 -9.15 -10.47
N TRP A 63 0.32 -9.96 -11.13
CA TRP A 63 -0.95 -9.53 -11.73
C TRP A 63 -1.98 -9.07 -10.70
N SER A 64 -2.05 -9.70 -9.52
CA SER A 64 -2.94 -9.27 -8.44
C SER A 64 -2.56 -7.88 -7.94
N ASN A 65 -1.26 -7.61 -7.75
CA ASN A 65 -0.80 -6.28 -7.37
C ASN A 65 -1.10 -5.23 -8.44
N ILE A 66 -0.85 -5.55 -9.72
CA ILE A 66 -1.17 -4.64 -10.83
C ILE A 66 -2.67 -4.30 -10.80
N LEU A 67 -3.55 -5.28 -10.63
CA LEU A 67 -4.99 -5.06 -10.58
C LEU A 67 -5.44 -4.25 -9.36
N ILE A 68 -4.79 -4.43 -8.21
CA ILE A 68 -5.08 -3.63 -7.02
C ILE A 68 -4.76 -2.16 -7.29
N PHE A 69 -3.55 -1.83 -7.75
CA PHE A 69 -3.16 -0.45 -8.05
C PHE A 69 -3.88 0.12 -9.27
N PHE A 70 -4.26 -0.70 -10.24
CA PHE A 70 -5.08 -0.25 -11.37
C PHE A 70 -6.55 -0.02 -10.98
N GLY A 71 -7.00 -0.70 -9.91
CA GLY A 71 -8.39 -0.72 -9.47
C GLY A 71 -9.00 0.64 -9.23
N GLY A 72 -8.25 1.58 -8.64
CA GLY A 72 -8.76 2.93 -8.37
C GLY A 72 -9.04 3.73 -9.64
N SER A 73 -8.14 3.66 -10.61
CA SER A 73 -8.37 4.26 -11.94
C SER A 73 -9.51 3.56 -12.67
N LEU A 74 -9.59 2.23 -12.61
CA LEU A 74 -10.67 1.47 -13.23
C LEU A 74 -12.05 1.88 -12.69
N PHE A 75 -12.20 2.04 -11.37
CA PHE A 75 -13.47 2.44 -10.78
C PHE A 75 -13.89 3.86 -11.19
N ASN A 76 -12.93 4.78 -11.32
CA ASN A 76 -13.24 6.11 -11.87
C ASN A 76 -13.65 6.05 -13.34
N ILE A 77 -12.99 5.21 -14.16
CA ILE A 77 -13.38 5.01 -15.56
C ILE A 77 -14.81 4.46 -15.65
N LEU A 78 -15.12 3.44 -14.85
CA LEU A 78 -16.48 2.88 -14.77
C LEU A 78 -17.50 3.92 -14.28
N GLY A 79 -17.14 4.76 -13.32
CA GLY A 79 -17.99 5.86 -12.87
C GLY A 79 -18.28 6.88 -13.97
N VAL A 80 -17.26 7.27 -14.73
CA VAL A 80 -17.43 8.18 -15.88
C VAL A 80 -18.35 7.55 -16.93
N LEU A 81 -18.11 6.29 -17.30
CA LEU A 81 -18.94 5.57 -18.27
C LEU A 81 -20.39 5.44 -17.79
N ALA A 82 -20.60 5.14 -16.51
CA ALA A 82 -21.94 5.07 -15.93
C ALA A 82 -22.67 6.42 -16.02
N VAL A 83 -21.99 7.53 -15.70
CA VAL A 83 -22.57 8.87 -15.83
C VAL A 83 -22.88 9.21 -17.29
N MET A 84 -21.98 8.86 -18.22
CA MET A 84 -22.22 9.09 -19.65
C MET A 84 -23.46 8.34 -20.16
N ILE A 85 -23.61 7.05 -19.80
CA ILE A 85 -24.78 6.24 -20.16
C ILE A 85 -26.06 6.81 -19.55
N LEU A 86 -26.03 7.22 -18.26
CA LEU A 86 -27.20 7.80 -17.59
C LEU A 86 -27.66 9.11 -18.24
N VAL A 87 -26.72 9.91 -18.74
CA VAL A 87 -27.02 11.15 -19.48
C VAL A 87 -27.58 10.84 -20.86
N GLU A 88 -27.02 9.85 -21.57
CA GLU A 88 -27.50 9.43 -22.89
C GLU A 88 -28.93 8.87 -22.85
N GLU A 89 -29.24 8.06 -21.84
CA GLU A 89 -30.59 7.52 -21.57
C GLU A 89 -31.56 8.57 -20.99
N GLN A 90 -31.13 9.83 -20.87
CA GLN A 90 -31.93 10.94 -20.31
C GLN A 90 -32.45 10.69 -18.88
N LEU A 91 -31.78 9.80 -18.14
CA LEU A 91 -32.10 9.54 -16.74
C LEU A 91 -31.57 10.63 -15.82
N ILE A 92 -30.53 11.35 -16.26
CA ILE A 92 -29.93 12.49 -15.56
C ILE A 92 -29.67 13.62 -16.56
N ASP A 93 -30.05 14.84 -16.19
CA ASP A 93 -29.77 16.01 -17.01
C ASP A 93 -28.27 16.32 -17.11
N THR A 94 -27.87 16.79 -18.29
CA THR A 94 -26.53 17.33 -18.48
C THR A 94 -26.42 18.66 -17.75
N ASN A 95 -25.73 18.64 -16.61
CA ASN A 95 -25.56 19.82 -15.76
C ASN A 95 -24.07 20.01 -15.41
N MET A 96 -23.76 21.11 -14.72
CA MET A 96 -22.39 21.41 -14.32
C MET A 96 -21.77 20.27 -13.47
N PHE A 97 -22.58 19.53 -12.71
CA PHE A 97 -22.10 18.43 -11.88
C PHE A 97 -21.64 17.23 -12.71
N THR A 98 -22.39 16.80 -13.74
CA THR A 98 -21.99 15.68 -14.60
C THR A 98 -20.72 16.01 -15.41
N TYR A 99 -20.58 17.26 -15.85
CA TYR A 99 -19.34 17.76 -16.48
C TYR A 99 -18.17 17.76 -15.51
N GLN A 100 -18.33 18.35 -14.32
CA GLN A 100 -17.27 18.41 -13.32
C GLN A 100 -16.85 17.01 -12.85
N PHE A 101 -17.81 16.13 -12.59
CA PHE A 101 -17.53 14.75 -12.21
C PHE A 101 -16.70 14.04 -13.28
N THR A 102 -17.13 14.10 -14.54
CA THR A 102 -16.41 13.49 -15.66
C THR A 102 -15.00 14.07 -15.81
N TYR A 103 -14.88 15.39 -15.83
CA TYR A 103 -13.61 16.09 -16.02
C TYR A 103 -12.61 15.79 -14.89
N PHE A 104 -13.03 15.94 -13.63
CA PHE A 104 -12.15 15.68 -12.49
C PHE A 104 -11.81 14.20 -12.35
N SER A 105 -12.70 13.27 -12.76
CA SER A 105 -12.41 11.84 -12.72
C SER A 105 -11.33 11.48 -13.73
N LEU A 106 -11.43 11.98 -14.97
CA LEU A 106 -10.39 11.80 -15.99
C LEU A 106 -9.06 12.43 -15.57
N TYR A 107 -9.11 13.63 -14.98
CA TYR A 107 -7.92 14.28 -14.42
C TYR A 107 -7.29 13.41 -13.31
N TYR A 108 -8.10 12.89 -12.38
CA TYR A 108 -7.62 12.02 -11.30
C TYR A 108 -6.98 10.74 -11.85
N ILE A 109 -7.62 10.08 -12.82
CA ILE A 109 -7.10 8.89 -13.51
C ILE A 109 -5.72 9.19 -14.13
N PHE A 110 -5.59 10.34 -14.81
CA PHE A 110 -4.33 10.74 -15.43
C PHE A 110 -3.20 10.83 -14.41
N PHE A 111 -3.40 11.54 -13.29
CA PHE A 111 -2.36 11.69 -12.26
C PHE A 111 -2.09 10.40 -11.49
N ALA A 112 -3.11 9.56 -11.29
CA ALA A 112 -2.94 8.25 -10.67
C ALA A 112 -2.07 7.33 -11.56
N LEU A 113 -2.30 7.30 -12.88
CA LEU A 113 -1.56 6.45 -13.82
C LEU A 113 -0.26 7.07 -14.35
N LEU A 114 -0.04 8.37 -14.18
CA LEU A 114 1.21 9.01 -14.54
C LEU A 114 2.33 8.50 -13.61
N PRO A 115 3.39 7.85 -14.12
CA PRO A 115 4.39 7.23 -13.27
C PRO A 115 5.32 8.29 -12.65
N MET A 116 5.03 8.70 -11.41
CA MET A 116 5.78 9.75 -10.70
C MET A 116 6.05 9.38 -9.23
N PRO A 117 7.22 9.75 -8.68
CA PRO A 117 7.43 9.80 -7.25
C PRO A 117 6.72 10.99 -6.61
N TYR A 118 6.15 10.77 -5.42
CA TYR A 118 5.65 11.84 -4.57
C TYR A 118 6.72 12.31 -3.58
N PRO A 119 6.66 13.58 -3.12
CA PRO A 119 7.61 14.15 -2.16
C PRO A 119 7.70 13.35 -0.85
N ASP A 120 6.61 12.70 -0.46
CA ASP A 120 6.51 11.92 0.79
C ASP A 120 7.13 10.51 0.67
N GLY A 121 7.87 10.24 -0.41
CA GLY A 121 8.51 8.95 -0.69
C GLY A 121 7.55 7.86 -1.20
N ASN A 122 6.26 8.19 -1.33
CA ASN A 122 5.28 7.35 -2.01
C ASN A 122 5.41 7.44 -3.54
N PHE A 123 4.73 6.55 -4.25
CA PHE A 123 4.70 6.50 -5.71
C PHE A 123 3.25 6.55 -6.17
N SER A 124 3.00 7.13 -7.35
CA SER A 124 1.70 7.01 -8.00
C SER A 124 1.43 5.56 -8.42
N ASP A 125 0.16 5.19 -8.57
CA ASP A 125 -0.24 3.83 -8.97
C ASP A 125 0.41 3.41 -10.28
N GLY A 126 0.47 4.33 -11.24
CA GLY A 126 1.12 4.11 -12.52
C GLY A 126 2.60 3.77 -12.40
N LYS A 127 3.31 4.39 -11.47
CA LYS A 127 4.72 4.07 -11.22
C LYS A 127 4.86 2.67 -10.62
N ILE A 128 4.00 2.32 -9.68
CA ILE A 128 3.99 0.99 -9.06
C ILE A 128 3.69 -0.08 -10.11
N ILE A 129 2.68 0.13 -10.95
CA ILE A 129 2.31 -0.75 -12.07
C ILE A 129 3.46 -0.87 -13.07
N LEU A 130 4.13 0.24 -13.42
CA LEU A 130 5.26 0.23 -14.35
C LEU A 130 6.46 -0.56 -13.80
N ASP A 131 6.79 -0.35 -12.53
CA ASP A 131 7.89 -1.05 -11.87
C ASP A 131 7.59 -2.55 -11.72
N LEU A 132 6.33 -2.89 -11.40
CA LEU A 132 5.77 -4.24 -11.44
C LEU A 132 6.01 -4.88 -12.80
N ILE A 133 5.56 -4.24 -13.89
CA ILE A 133 5.69 -4.73 -15.27
C ILE A 133 7.16 -4.94 -15.65
N ARG A 134 8.04 -3.99 -15.30
CA ARG A 134 9.48 -4.02 -15.61
C ARG A 134 10.30 -4.99 -14.74
N ASN A 135 9.66 -5.76 -13.85
CA ASN A 135 10.34 -6.69 -12.94
C ASN A 135 11.45 -6.02 -12.12
N LYS A 136 11.33 -4.71 -11.84
CA LYS A 136 12.32 -4.07 -10.99
C LYS A 136 12.21 -4.67 -9.59
N PRO A 137 13.33 -5.00 -8.92
CA PRO A 137 13.31 -5.43 -7.53
C PRO A 137 12.63 -4.31 -6.72
N TYR A 138 11.49 -4.63 -6.16
CA TYR A 138 10.53 -3.65 -5.66
C TYR A 138 11.15 -2.74 -4.60
N ALA A 139 10.97 -1.42 -4.75
CA ALA A 139 11.04 -0.46 -3.65
C ALA A 139 9.89 -0.62 -2.63
N HIS A 140 9.00 -1.59 -2.86
CA HIS A 140 7.92 -2.05 -1.98
C HIS A 140 8.19 -3.42 -1.35
N ALA A 141 9.37 -4.01 -1.54
CA ALA A 141 9.73 -5.19 -0.77
C ALA A 141 9.79 -4.75 0.69
N GLU A 142 8.77 -5.13 1.46
CA GLU A 142 8.75 -5.05 2.91
C GLU A 142 10.07 -5.64 3.41
N ARG A 143 10.99 -4.77 3.81
CA ARG A 143 12.35 -5.16 4.16
C ARG A 143 12.25 -6.14 5.31
N THR A 144 12.58 -7.40 5.04
CA THR A 144 12.34 -8.48 5.99
C THR A 144 13.62 -8.71 6.78
N PHE A 145 13.61 -8.32 8.04
CA PHE A 145 14.67 -8.63 8.98
C PHE A 145 14.39 -9.99 9.60
N ARG A 146 15.41 -10.85 9.65
CA ARG A 146 15.26 -12.21 10.20
C ARG A 146 16.09 -12.34 11.45
N VAL A 147 15.48 -12.89 12.48
CA VAL A 147 16.17 -13.29 13.71
C VAL A 147 16.18 -14.81 13.71
N HIS A 148 17.35 -15.43 13.77
CA HIS A 148 17.51 -16.88 13.64
C HIS A 148 18.37 -17.42 14.78
N TRP A 149 17.91 -18.50 15.42
CA TRP A 149 18.70 -19.22 16.42
C TRP A 149 19.69 -20.18 15.75
N SER A 150 20.98 -20.04 16.04
CA SER A 150 22.03 -20.95 15.56
C SER A 150 22.36 -21.98 16.62
N GLU A 151 22.00 -23.26 16.40
CA GLU A 151 22.30 -24.36 17.32
C GLU A 151 23.82 -24.62 17.46
N GLU A 152 24.60 -24.44 16.39
CA GLU A 152 26.05 -24.64 16.41
C GLU A 152 26.76 -23.67 17.35
N LYS A 153 26.31 -22.41 17.40
CA LYS A 153 26.95 -21.34 18.17
C LYS A 153 26.23 -21.00 19.48
N LYS A 154 25.02 -21.53 19.68
CA LYS A 154 24.11 -21.19 20.79
C LYS A 154 23.87 -19.68 20.91
N GLU A 155 23.69 -19.02 19.76
CA GLU A 155 23.51 -17.57 19.65
C GLU A 155 22.40 -17.22 18.65
N TRP A 156 21.73 -16.09 18.89
CA TRP A 156 20.74 -15.48 18.01
C TRP A 156 21.41 -14.57 16.98
N HIS A 157 21.20 -14.84 15.71
CA HIS A 157 21.72 -14.03 14.61
C HIS A 157 20.63 -13.13 14.02
N VAL A 158 20.95 -11.85 13.87
CA VAL A 158 20.10 -10.87 13.19
C VAL A 158 20.60 -10.65 11.77
N PHE A 159 19.72 -10.81 10.79
CA PHE A 159 19.99 -10.59 9.38
C PHE A 159 19.22 -9.39 8.84
N ASN A 160 19.87 -8.64 7.95
CA ASN A 160 19.26 -7.55 7.19
C ASN A 160 18.36 -8.09 6.07
N HIS A 161 17.58 -7.21 5.45
CA HIS A 161 16.71 -7.52 4.30
C HIS A 161 17.45 -8.12 3.09
N ASP A 162 18.74 -7.84 2.94
CA ASP A 162 19.61 -8.45 1.91
C ASP A 162 20.14 -9.84 2.30
N GLY A 163 19.73 -10.40 3.43
CA GLY A 163 20.26 -11.65 3.98
C GLY A 163 21.67 -11.53 4.56
N LYS A 164 22.19 -10.30 4.72
CA LYS A 164 23.50 -10.05 5.33
C LYS A 164 23.41 -10.13 6.85
N PHE A 165 24.36 -10.83 7.47
CA PHE A 165 24.52 -10.87 8.91
C PHE A 165 24.79 -9.45 9.46
N ILE A 166 24.02 -9.05 10.47
CA ILE A 166 24.21 -7.77 11.17
C ILE A 166 25.02 -8.04 12.44
N GLN A 167 24.47 -8.86 13.35
CA GLN A 167 25.04 -9.08 14.68
C GLN A 167 24.48 -10.35 15.32
N ALA A 168 25.26 -10.94 16.23
CA ALA A 168 24.86 -12.07 17.06
C ALA A 168 24.65 -11.64 18.53
N PHE A 169 23.70 -12.27 19.21
CA PHE A 169 23.35 -12.03 20.61
C PHE A 169 23.14 -13.35 21.35
N LYS A 170 23.44 -13.39 22.64
CA LYS A 170 23.18 -14.57 23.48
C LYS A 170 21.73 -14.62 23.98
N ASN A 171 21.14 -13.45 24.20
CA ASN A 171 19.76 -13.30 24.66
C ASN A 171 18.82 -13.03 23.49
N GLU A 172 17.64 -13.66 23.52
CA GLU A 172 16.60 -13.49 22.51
C GLU A 172 16.06 -12.05 22.49
N ASP A 173 15.84 -11.45 23.65
CA ASP A 173 15.28 -10.09 23.78
C ASP A 173 16.20 -9.01 23.20
N GLU A 174 17.51 -9.18 23.33
CA GLU A 174 18.51 -8.27 22.76
C GLU A 174 18.52 -8.33 21.23
N ALA A 175 18.45 -9.55 20.68
CA ALA A 175 18.34 -9.76 19.23
C ALA A 175 17.07 -9.12 18.66
N HIS A 176 15.92 -9.31 19.34
CA HIS A 176 14.65 -8.70 18.94
C HIS A 176 14.69 -7.18 19.04
N THR A 177 15.28 -6.63 20.10
CA THR A 177 15.42 -5.18 20.27
C THR A 177 16.26 -4.57 19.15
N LYS A 178 17.37 -5.22 18.79
CA LYS A 178 18.20 -4.76 17.67
C LYS A 178 17.48 -4.87 16.33
N ALA A 179 16.79 -5.98 16.07
CA ALA A 179 15.97 -6.15 14.87
C ALA A 179 14.88 -5.08 14.78
N ARG A 180 14.22 -4.74 15.90
CA ARG A 180 13.23 -3.64 15.98
C ARG A 180 13.83 -2.28 15.65
N GLU A 181 15.02 -1.97 16.17
CA GLU A 181 15.73 -0.72 15.90
C GLU A 181 16.02 -0.56 14.40
N VAL A 182 16.63 -1.58 13.78
CA VAL A 182 17.05 -1.52 12.38
C VAL A 182 15.84 -1.56 11.43
N ALA A 183 14.83 -2.37 11.74
CA ALA A 183 13.57 -2.39 11.00
C ALA A 183 12.86 -1.03 11.08
N ARG A 184 12.75 -0.44 12.28
CA ARG A 184 12.12 0.87 12.49
C ARG A 184 12.75 1.98 11.64
N ASN A 185 14.07 1.96 11.44
CA ASN A 185 14.79 2.93 10.61
C ASN A 185 14.68 2.64 9.10
N SER A 186 14.19 1.46 8.73
CA SER A 186 14.17 0.95 7.35
C SER A 186 12.76 0.78 6.77
N ARG A 187 11.76 1.49 7.29
CA ARG A 187 10.34 1.36 6.88
C ARG A 187 10.15 1.55 5.36
N PRO A 188 9.25 0.78 4.71
CA PRO A 188 8.42 -0.30 5.26
C PRO A 188 9.22 -1.59 5.48
N SER A 189 9.01 -2.26 6.62
CA SER A 189 9.81 -3.44 7.01
C SER A 189 9.07 -4.35 7.97
N LYS A 190 9.38 -5.64 7.98
CA LYS A 190 8.88 -6.60 8.96
C LYS A 190 9.99 -7.41 9.61
N ILE A 191 9.68 -8.02 10.74
CA ILE A 191 10.59 -8.90 11.48
C ILE A 191 10.00 -10.29 11.57
N ILE A 192 10.79 -11.29 11.18
CA ILE A 192 10.46 -12.71 11.28
C ILE A 192 11.44 -13.39 12.25
N ASN A 193 10.91 -14.10 13.23
CA ASN A 193 11.67 -15.04 14.05
C ASN A 193 11.70 -16.40 13.37
N ILE A 194 12.87 -17.03 13.30
CA ILE A 194 13.05 -18.39 12.78
C ILE A 194 13.69 -19.24 13.88
N LYS A 195 12.89 -20.11 14.48
CA LYS A 195 13.32 -21.07 15.50
C LYS A 195 12.77 -22.44 15.15
N ASP A 196 13.63 -23.46 15.18
CA ASP A 196 13.25 -24.86 14.94
C ASP A 196 12.50 -25.10 13.60
N GLY A 197 12.80 -24.28 12.58
CA GLY A 197 12.15 -24.32 11.27
C GLY A 197 10.79 -23.61 11.18
N GLU A 198 10.28 -23.07 12.29
CA GLU A 198 9.06 -22.27 12.31
C GLU A 198 9.35 -20.78 12.08
N GLU A 199 8.72 -20.20 11.06
CA GLU A 199 8.74 -18.75 10.81
C GLU A 199 7.58 -18.07 11.54
N LYS A 200 7.88 -17.22 12.53
CA LYS A 200 6.89 -16.44 13.26
C LYS A 200 7.09 -14.94 13.03
N GLU A 201 6.07 -14.27 12.49
CA GLU A 201 6.08 -12.81 12.35
C GLU A 201 6.00 -12.16 13.74
N ILE A 202 6.99 -11.34 14.08
CA ILE A 202 7.07 -10.67 15.39
C ILE A 202 6.39 -9.31 15.30
N GLN A 203 6.74 -8.55 14.26
CA GLN A 203 6.33 -7.15 14.16
C GLN A 203 6.40 -6.66 12.72
N ASN A 204 5.34 -5.99 12.29
CA ASN A 204 5.27 -5.27 11.04
C ASN A 204 5.42 -3.76 11.30
N TYR A 205 6.33 -3.10 10.57
CA TYR A 205 6.43 -1.66 10.52
C TYR A 205 5.91 -1.17 9.17
N PRO A 206 4.62 -0.79 9.10
CA PRO A 206 4.04 -0.24 7.89
C PRO A 206 4.72 1.08 7.55
N ARG A 207 4.56 1.50 6.28
CA ARG A 207 5.04 2.80 5.81
C ARG A 207 4.41 3.88 6.68
N ILE A 208 5.23 4.71 7.33
CA ILE A 208 4.71 5.88 8.05
C ILE A 208 4.18 6.82 6.99
N PRO A 209 2.92 7.24 7.04
CA PRO A 209 2.52 8.42 6.32
C PRO A 209 2.97 9.58 7.21
N LEU A 210 4.12 10.17 6.85
CA LEU A 210 4.70 11.35 7.51
C LEU A 210 3.64 12.45 7.69
#